data_AF-A0A3P3TYV1-F1
#
_entry.id   AF-A0A3P3TYV1-F1
#
_cell.length_a   1.000
_cell.length_b   1.000
_cell.length_c   1.000
_cell.angle_alpha   90.00
_cell.angle_beta   90.00
_cell.angle_gamma   90.00
#
_symmetry.space_group_name_H-M   'P 1'
#
loop_
_entity.id
_entity.type
_entity.pdbx_description
1 polymer ?
#
loop_
_entity_poly.entity_id
_entity_poly.type
_entity_poly.pdbx_seq_one_letter_code
_entity_poly.pdbx_strand_id
1 'polypeptide(L)'
;MYSNTLKKKHAVYLFESSWKKKYTDRGIRKILAKYSEEAKLAQNLSPHKLRHFLLTWLKKQGIDDALIQPYSGHESRKSLEIYSKLAITDAQQEYNEVINKFPI
;
A
#
# COMPACT_ATOMS: atom_id res chain seq x y z
N MET A 1 -17.58 8.33 5.83
CA MET A 1 -16.35 7.50 5.69
C MET A 1 -16.64 6.05 6.04
N TYR A 2 -16.15 5.12 5.22
CA TYR A 2 -16.33 3.66 5.37
C TYR A 2 -15.94 3.13 6.77
N SER A 3 -14.88 3.69 7.36
CA SER A 3 -14.40 3.37 8.72
C SER A 3 -15.43 3.60 9.83
N ASN A 4 -16.24 4.67 9.73
CA ASN A 4 -17.28 4.96 10.72
C ASN A 4 -18.43 3.94 10.64
N THR A 5 -18.71 3.43 9.45
CA THR A 5 -19.71 2.38 9.23
C THR A 5 -19.24 1.05 9.81
N LEU A 6 -17.96 0.71 9.67
CA LEU A 6 -17.37 -0.51 10.25
C LEU A 6 -17.39 -0.50 11.78
N LYS A 7 -17.05 0.64 12.40
CA LYS A 7 -17.13 0.82 13.86
C LYS A 7 -18.55 0.57 14.38
N LYS A 8 -19.56 1.13 13.70
CA LYS A 8 -20.98 0.92 14.05
C LYS A 8 -21.43 -0.53 13.88
N LYS A 9 -20.83 -1.28 12.96
CA LYS A 9 -21.14 -2.69 12.68
C LYS A 9 -20.35 -3.68 13.52
N HIS A 10 -19.54 -3.21 14.49
CA HIS A 10 -18.63 -4.03 15.29
C HIS A 10 -17.73 -4.94 14.43
N ALA A 11 -17.29 -4.42 13.27
CA ALA A 11 -16.38 -5.15 12.40
C ALA A 11 -15.03 -5.38 13.11
N VAL A 12 -14.49 -6.59 12.96
CA VAL A 12 -13.23 -6.99 13.60
C VAL A 12 -12.03 -6.60 12.75
N TYR A 13 -12.21 -6.52 11.43
CA TYR A 13 -11.15 -6.17 10.48
C TYR A 13 -11.48 -4.88 9.71
N LEU A 14 -10.44 -4.12 9.33
CA LEU A 14 -10.62 -2.93 8.49
C LEU A 14 -11.19 -3.27 7.10
N PHE A 15 -10.81 -4.43 6.56
CA PHE A 15 -11.36 -4.98 5.32
C PHE A 15 -11.86 -6.39 5.59
N GLU A 16 -13.17 -6.56 5.50
CA GLU A 16 -13.84 -7.84 5.68
C GLU A 16 -14.33 -8.38 4.33
N SER A 17 -14.18 -9.68 4.15
CA SER A 17 -14.87 -10.40 3.09
C SER A 17 -16.39 -10.40 3.33
N SER A 18 -17.16 -10.85 2.33
CA SER A 18 -18.62 -11.02 2.45
C SER A 18 -19.03 -11.92 3.62
N TRP A 19 -18.12 -12.74 4.14
CA TRP A 19 -18.34 -13.61 5.30
C TRP A 19 -17.89 -13.01 6.63
N LYS A 20 -17.60 -11.70 6.69
CA LYS A 20 -17.09 -11.00 7.89
C LYS A 20 -15.78 -11.57 8.44
N LYS A 21 -14.96 -12.13 7.56
CA LYS A 21 -13.62 -12.65 7.88
C LYS A 21 -12.55 -11.83 7.17
N LYS A 22 -11.34 -11.81 7.72
CA LYS A 22 -10.16 -11.24 7.05
C LYS A 22 -10.00 -11.83 5.65
N TYR A 23 -9.54 -11.00 4.73
CA TYR A 23 -9.12 -11.49 3.42
C TYR A 23 -7.91 -12.41 3.55
N THR A 24 -7.88 -13.45 2.72
CA THR A 24 -6.69 -14.25 2.50
C THR A 24 -5.84 -13.62 1.41
N ASP A 25 -4.54 -13.88 1.40
CA ASP A 25 -3.65 -13.41 0.34
C ASP A 25 -4.13 -13.84 -1.05
N ARG A 26 -4.63 -15.08 -1.16
CA ARG A 26 -5.23 -15.59 -2.40
C ARG A 26 -6.47 -14.78 -2.80
N GLY A 27 -7.30 -14.40 -1.83
CA GLY A 27 -8.46 -13.54 -2.05
C GLY A 27 -8.06 -12.18 -2.61
N ILE A 28 -7.07 -11.52 -2.01
CA ILE A 28 -6.55 -10.22 -2.50
C ILE A 28 -5.96 -10.36 -3.91
N ARG A 29 -5.18 -11.42 -4.18
CA ARG A 29 -4.66 -11.69 -5.53
C ARG A 29 -5.78 -11.85 -6.56
N LYS A 30 -6.86 -12.56 -6.21
CA LYS A 30 -8.02 -12.74 -7.11
C LYS A 30 -8.74 -11.42 -7.38
N ILE A 31 -8.88 -10.57 -6.36
CA ILE A 31 -9.49 -9.24 -6.50
C ILE A 31 -8.65 -8.38 -7.46
N LEU A 32 -7.33 -8.33 -7.27
CA LEU A 32 -6.45 -7.57 -8.17
C LEU A 32 -6.44 -8.12 -9.60
N ALA A 33 -6.43 -9.45 -9.77
CA ALA A 33 -6.52 -10.06 -11.10
C ALA A 33 -7.82 -9.66 -11.80
N LYS A 34 -8.97 -9.75 -11.12
CA LYS A 34 -10.27 -9.32 -11.64
C LYS A 34 -10.22 -7.86 -12.12
N TYR A 35 -9.72 -6.94 -11.30
CA TYR A 35 -9.64 -5.53 -11.68
C TYR A 35 -8.60 -5.27 -12.79
N SER A 36 -7.56 -6.09 -12.90
CA SER A 36 -6.60 -6.00 -14.01
C SER A 36 -7.25 -6.35 -15.34
N GLU A 37 -8.09 -7.38 -15.35
CA GLU A 37 -8.86 -7.80 -16.52
C GLU A 37 -9.91 -6.74 -16.90
N GLU A 38 -10.65 -6.21 -15.92
CA GLU A 38 -11.63 -5.13 -16.14
C GLU A 38 -10.97 -3.85 -16.69
N ALA A 39 -9.75 -3.54 -16.23
CA ALA A 39 -8.94 -2.43 -16.73
C ALA A 39 -8.23 -2.74 -18.07
N LYS A 40 -8.40 -3.95 -18.63
CA LYS A 40 -7.79 -4.42 -19.87
C LYS A 40 -6.25 -4.32 -19.88
N LEU A 41 -5.62 -4.58 -18.74
CA LEU A 41 -4.17 -4.60 -18.64
C LEU A 41 -3.61 -5.82 -19.38
N ALA A 42 -2.50 -5.64 -20.10
CA ALA A 42 -1.83 -6.73 -20.83
C ALA A 42 -1.31 -7.85 -19.92
N GLN A 43 -1.12 -7.56 -18.62
CA GLN A 43 -0.72 -8.54 -17.62
C GLN A 43 -1.51 -8.33 -16.33
N ASN A 44 -1.80 -9.43 -15.64
CA ASN A 44 -2.41 -9.38 -14.32
C ASN A 44 -1.48 -8.69 -13.31
N LEU A 45 -2.06 -7.73 -12.59
CA LEU A 45 -1.43 -7.02 -11.49
C LEU A 45 -1.50 -7.89 -10.23
N SER A 46 -0.34 -8.14 -9.63
CA SER A 46 -0.24 -8.80 -8.33
C SER A 46 0.02 -7.78 -7.22
N PRO A 47 -0.23 -8.10 -5.94
CA PRO A 47 0.11 -7.20 -4.83
C PRO A 47 1.58 -6.76 -4.85
N HIS A 48 2.49 -7.67 -5.22
CA HIS A 48 3.92 -7.37 -5.28
C HIS A 48 4.27 -6.45 -6.46
N LYS A 49 3.68 -6.69 -7.65
CA LYS A 49 3.86 -5.80 -8.81
C LYS A 49 3.31 -4.40 -8.54
N LEU A 50 2.13 -4.30 -7.92
CA LEU A 50 1.54 -3.03 -7.52
C LEU A 50 2.42 -2.28 -6.52
N ARG A 51 2.94 -2.97 -5.49
CA ARG A 51 3.90 -2.36 -4.55
C ARG A 51 5.14 -1.86 -5.28
N HIS A 52 5.76 -2.68 -6.12
CA HIS A 52 6.97 -2.29 -6.83
C HIS A 52 6.75 -1.09 -7.75
N PHE A 53 5.61 -1.07 -8.46
CA PHE A 53 5.21 0.07 -9.28
C PHE A 53 5.06 1.34 -8.44
N LEU A 54 4.38 1.27 -7.30
CA LEU A 54 4.21 2.42 -6.40
C LEU A 54 5.55 2.94 -5.89
N LEU A 55 6.43 2.08 -5.38
CA LEU A 55 7.75 2.49 -4.88
C LEU A 55 8.60 3.11 -5.99
N THR A 56 8.58 2.52 -7.20
CA THR A 56 9.28 3.06 -8.36
C THR A 56 8.73 4.41 -8.79
N TRP A 57 7.40 4.58 -8.75
CA TRP A 57 6.76 5.85 -9.08
C TRP A 57 7.09 6.93 -8.05
N LEU A 58 7.01 6.63 -6.75
CA LEU A 58 7.40 7.55 -5.68
C LEU A 58 8.85 8.02 -5.84
N LYS A 59 9.77 7.09 -6.13
CA LYS A 59 11.17 7.41 -6.43
C LYS A 59 11.31 8.35 -7.63
N LYS A 60 10.54 8.13 -8.71
CA LYS A 60 10.54 9.01 -9.89
C LYS A 60 10.00 10.41 -9.60
N GLN A 61 9.20 10.58 -8.55
CA GLN A 61 8.71 11.89 -8.11
C GLN A 61 9.72 12.66 -7.23
N GLY A 62 10.88 12.05 -6.95
CA GLY A 62 11.97 12.69 -6.21
C GLY A 62 12.00 12.39 -4.71
N ILE A 63 11.15 11.48 -4.22
CA ILE A 63 11.20 11.05 -2.82
C ILE A 63 12.50 10.26 -2.59
N ASP A 64 13.22 10.62 -1.53
CA ASP A 64 14.45 9.94 -1.11
C ASP A 64 14.19 8.44 -0.84
N ASP A 65 15.09 7.58 -1.30
CA ASP A 65 15.07 6.14 -1.05
C ASP A 65 15.02 5.84 0.47
N ALA A 66 15.61 6.71 1.30
CA ALA A 66 15.55 6.63 2.75
C ALA A 66 14.12 6.75 3.32
N LEU A 67 13.27 7.56 2.68
CA LEU A 67 11.87 7.76 3.09
C LEU A 67 10.93 6.72 2.48
N ILE A 68 11.32 6.09 1.38
CA ILE A 68 10.57 4.99 0.74
C ILE A 68 10.81 3.65 1.47
N GLN A 69 11.96 3.48 2.12
CA GLN A 69 12.36 2.22 2.72
C GLN A 69 11.36 1.66 3.76
N PRO A 70 10.77 2.45 4.68
CA PRO A 70 9.74 1.96 5.60
C PRO A 70 8.53 1.34 4.89
N TYR A 71 8.18 1.83 3.69
CA TYR A 71 7.06 1.33 2.89
C TYR A 71 7.39 0.07 2.09
N SER A 72 8.69 -0.27 1.94
CA SER A 72 9.16 -1.43 1.18
C SER A 72 9.06 -2.76 1.93
N GLY A 73 9.01 -2.73 3.27
CA GLY A 73 8.83 -3.91 4.11
C GLY A 73 10.06 -4.82 4.25
N HIS A 74 11.27 -4.34 3.93
CA HIS A 74 12.50 -5.10 4.17
C HIS A 74 12.87 -5.09 5.66
N GLU A 75 12.43 -6.10 6.40
CA GLU A 75 12.78 -6.35 7.80
C GLU A 75 14.24 -6.84 7.99
N SER A 76 15.24 -6.11 7.50
CA SER A 76 16.59 -6.26 8.07
C SER A 76 16.71 -5.25 9.21
N ARG A 77 16.78 -5.75 10.46
CA ARG A 77 16.92 -4.94 11.70
C ARG A 77 18.00 -3.85 11.59
N LYS A 78 19.03 -4.09 10.78
CA LYS A 78 20.16 -3.18 10.52
C LYS A 78 19.79 -1.93 9.71
N SER A 79 18.74 -1.98 8.90
CA SER A 79 18.21 -0.82 8.16
C SER A 79 17.30 0.00 9.07
N LEU A 80 16.38 -0.67 9.77
CA LEU A 80 15.42 -0.02 10.69
C LEU A 80 16.07 0.83 11.79
N GLU A 81 17.24 0.43 12.32
CA GLU A 81 17.96 1.20 13.35
C GLU A 81 18.58 2.51 12.84
N ILE A 82 19.05 2.55 11.58
CA ILE A 82 19.65 3.75 10.98
C ILE A 82 18.57 4.79 10.66
N TYR A 83 17.38 4.34 10.21
CA TYR A 83 16.32 5.22 9.71
C TYR A 83 15.22 5.54 10.74
N SER A 84 15.20 4.89 11.91
CA SER A 84 14.35 5.28 13.06
C SER A 84 14.51 6.75 13.47
N LYS A 85 15.66 7.39 13.12
CA LYS A 85 15.95 8.80 13.39
C LYS A 85 15.42 9.78 12.33
N LEU A 86 15.15 9.32 11.10
CA LEU A 86 14.46 10.11 10.08
C LEU A 86 12.97 9.95 10.37
N ALA A 87 12.37 10.99 10.95
CA ALA A 87 11.04 10.90 11.54
C ALA A 87 10.04 10.31 10.52
N ILE A 88 9.35 9.24 10.91
CA ILE A 88 8.22 8.66 10.16
C ILE A 88 7.23 9.77 9.71
N THR A 89 7.16 10.85 10.49
CA THR A 89 6.40 12.07 10.18
C THR A 89 6.82 12.72 8.86
N ASP A 90 8.12 12.87 8.60
CA ASP A 90 8.64 13.50 7.38
C ASP A 90 8.34 12.63 6.16
N ALA A 91 8.56 11.31 6.28
CA ALA A 91 8.23 10.34 5.23
C ALA A 91 6.73 10.35 4.87
N GLN A 92 5.86 10.45 5.88
CA GLN A 92 4.42 10.48 5.66
C GLN A 92 3.96 11.80 5.03
N GLN A 93 4.56 12.93 5.42
CA GLN A 93 4.26 14.23 4.82
C GLN A 93 4.63 14.24 3.34
N GLU A 94 5.84 13.81 3.00
CA GLU A 94 6.31 13.82 1.61
C GLU A 94 5.52 12.84 0.73
N TYR A 95 5.17 11.67 1.28
CA TYR A 95 4.24 10.74 0.63
C TYR A 95 2.89 11.42 0.33
N ASN A 96 2.30 12.12 1.31
CA ASN A 96 1.00 12.77 1.15
C ASN A 96 1.04 13.90 0.10
N GLU A 97 2.14 14.65 0.02
CA GLU A 97 2.31 15.70 -0.98
C GLU A 97 2.40 15.12 -2.40
N VAL A 98 3.17 14.04 -2.55
CA VAL A 98 3.43 13.41 -3.85
C VAL A 98 2.24 12.60 -4.34
N ILE A 99 1.56 11.83 -3.47
CA ILE A 99 0.46 10.95 -3.88
C ILE A 99 -0.70 11.70 -4.54
N ASN A 100 -0.88 13.00 -4.23
CA ASN A 100 -1.86 13.85 -4.90
C ASN A 100 -1.58 14.06 -6.39
N LYS A 101 -0.33 13.85 -6.85
CA LYS A 101 0.08 13.92 -8.26
C LYS A 101 -0.11 12.58 -8.99
N PHE A 102 -0.56 11.54 -8.30
CA PHE A 102 -0.76 10.24 -8.91
C PHE A 102 -1.85 10.32 -9.99
N PRO A 103 -1.60 9.82 -11.20
CA PRO A 103 -2.60 9.86 -12.27
C PRO A 103 -3.79 8.97 -11.90
N ILE A 104 -4.97 9.57 -11.71
CA ILE A 104 -6.27 8.90 -11.49
C ILE A 104 -7.12 9.08 -12.74
#